data_AF-A0A4R6M4B7-F1
#
_entry.id   AF-A0A4R6M4B7-F1
#
_cell.length_a   1.000
_cell.length_b   1.000
_cell.length_c   1.000
_cell.angle_alpha   90.00
_cell.angle_beta   90.00
_cell.angle_gamma   90.00
#
_symmetry.space_group_name_H-M   'P 1'
#
loop_
_entity.id
_entity.type
_entity.pdbx_description
1 polymer ?
#
loop_
_entity_poly.entity_id
_entity_poly.type
_entity_poly.pdbx_seq_one_letter_code
_entity_poly.pdbx_strand_id
1 'polypeptide(L)'
;MKEHLEMEKQLAAKEAVKFIKDNQIVGLGTGSTAYYAIVEIGILISRGLKIKAVPTSTKTSNLAKSLNIPIIDINQVTTIDITIDGTDEFTNDLDLIKGGGGALYQEKIVASKSKKLIIIADSSKKVDILGKFKLPIEIEINSFDYVLKHIIAINGVGEIRLAPTGPYTTDQGNYIIDADFGLINNPIELSKKLSQIEGIIGHGLFINLADRVIMGYNDSTITYIHKSSSL
;
A
#
# COMPACT_ATOMS: atom_id res chain seq x y z
N MET A 1 -20.04 -11.87 7.33
CA MET A 1 -18.57 -11.72 7.14
C MET A 1 -18.21 -10.53 6.27
N LYS A 2 -18.62 -10.45 4.99
CA LYS A 2 -18.22 -9.34 4.09
C LYS A 2 -18.68 -7.95 4.59
N GLU A 3 -19.93 -7.81 5.02
CA GLU A 3 -20.46 -6.51 5.51
C GLU A 3 -19.71 -5.98 6.72
N HIS A 4 -19.29 -6.87 7.63
CA HIS A 4 -18.54 -6.50 8.82
C HIS A 4 -17.16 -5.93 8.47
N LEU A 5 -16.45 -6.56 7.53
CA LEU A 5 -15.15 -6.06 7.07
C LEU A 5 -15.28 -4.70 6.36
N GLU A 6 -16.35 -4.46 5.60
CA GLU A 6 -16.58 -3.15 4.99
C GLU A 6 -16.82 -2.05 6.04
N MET A 7 -17.49 -2.37 7.14
CA MET A 7 -17.64 -1.45 8.28
C MET A 7 -16.28 -1.16 8.93
N GLU A 8 -15.46 -2.18 9.17
CA GLU A 8 -14.12 -2.02 9.74
C GLU A 8 -13.23 -1.13 8.85
N LYS A 9 -13.27 -1.31 7.52
CA LYS A 9 -12.56 -0.46 6.57
C LYS A 9 -12.97 1.01 6.68
N GLN A 10 -14.28 1.26 6.76
CA GLN A 10 -14.81 2.62 6.91
C GLN A 10 -14.39 3.26 8.24
N LEU A 11 -14.44 2.50 9.34
CA LEU A 11 -14.01 2.98 10.66
C LEU A 11 -12.53 3.35 10.66
N ALA A 12 -11.66 2.47 10.16
CA ALA A 12 -10.23 2.72 10.04
C ALA A 12 -9.92 3.97 9.19
N ALA A 13 -10.59 4.08 8.03
CA ALA A 13 -10.45 5.23 7.15
C ALA A 13 -10.86 6.55 7.83
N LYS A 14 -12.03 6.59 8.47
CA LYS A 14 -12.53 7.78 9.18
C LYS A 14 -11.64 8.19 10.34
N GLU A 15 -11.03 7.22 11.02
CA GLU A 15 -10.08 7.52 12.10
C GLU A 15 -8.77 8.08 11.55
N ALA A 16 -8.25 7.51 10.46
CA ALA A 16 -6.98 7.94 9.86
C ALA A 16 -7.03 9.36 9.29
N VAL A 17 -8.13 9.77 8.65
CA VAL A 17 -8.21 11.12 8.05
C VAL A 17 -8.20 12.25 9.08
N LYS A 18 -8.48 11.96 10.36
CA LYS A 18 -8.38 12.94 11.46
C LYS A 18 -6.95 13.44 11.69
N PHE A 19 -5.95 12.73 11.18
CA PHE A 19 -4.54 13.12 11.27
C PHE A 19 -4.14 14.16 10.22
N ILE A 20 -4.99 14.39 9.20
CA ILE A 20 -4.74 15.38 8.15
C ILE A 20 -5.04 16.78 8.68
N LYS A 21 -4.15 17.72 8.36
CA LYS A 21 -4.25 19.14 8.73
C LYS A 21 -4.28 20.00 7.47
N ASP A 22 -4.78 21.22 7.64
CA ASP A 22 -4.78 22.22 6.57
C ASP A 22 -3.37 22.47 6.01
N ASN A 23 -3.34 22.71 4.71
CA ASN A 23 -2.20 22.99 3.86
C ASN A 23 -1.15 21.87 3.76
N GLN A 24 -1.49 20.65 4.18
CA GLN A 24 -0.62 19.48 3.99
C GLN A 24 -0.63 18.95 2.56
N ILE A 25 0.49 18.33 2.18
CA ILE A 25 0.57 17.43 1.03
C ILE A 25 0.25 16.02 1.49
N VAL A 26 -0.80 15.42 0.92
CA VAL A 26 -1.34 14.12 1.35
C VAL A 26 -1.12 13.06 0.26
N GLY A 27 -0.45 11.97 0.58
CA GLY A 27 -0.40 10.80 -0.29
C GLY A 27 -1.70 9.99 -0.17
N LEU A 28 -2.30 9.67 -1.32
CA LEU A 28 -3.53 8.88 -1.40
C LEU A 28 -3.19 7.47 -1.87
N GLY A 29 -3.41 6.50 -0.99
CA GLY A 29 -3.22 5.08 -1.23
C GLY A 29 -4.16 4.46 -2.27
N THR A 30 -4.01 3.16 -2.49
CA THR A 30 -4.83 2.39 -3.43
C THR A 30 -5.48 1.19 -2.73
N GLY A 31 -6.68 0.82 -3.18
CA GLY A 31 -7.41 -0.35 -2.68
C GLY A 31 -8.75 0.00 -2.03
N SER A 32 -9.48 -1.04 -1.61
CA SER A 32 -10.85 -0.89 -1.09
C SER A 32 -10.93 -0.11 0.23
N THR A 33 -9.93 -0.22 1.10
CA THR A 33 -9.88 0.55 2.35
C THR A 33 -9.47 2.00 2.10
N ALA A 34 -8.49 2.23 1.23
CA ALA A 34 -8.07 3.57 0.79
C ALA A 34 -9.20 4.35 0.11
N TYR A 35 -10.09 3.67 -0.63
CA TYR A 35 -11.29 4.28 -1.22
C TYR A 35 -12.11 5.07 -0.18
N TYR A 36 -12.36 4.48 0.99
CA TYR A 36 -13.13 5.15 2.04
C TYR A 36 -12.43 6.38 2.61
N ALA A 37 -11.09 6.33 2.75
CA ALA A 37 -10.33 7.48 3.20
C ALA A 37 -10.38 8.62 2.18
N ILE A 38 -10.27 8.31 0.89
CA ILE A 38 -10.34 9.30 -0.20
C ILE A 38 -11.74 9.95 -0.24
N VAL A 39 -12.81 9.16 -0.09
CA VAL A 39 -14.19 9.68 0.00
C VAL A 39 -14.36 10.61 1.19
N GLU A 40 -13.89 10.22 2.37
CA GLU A 40 -13.99 11.05 3.58
C GLU A 40 -13.15 12.35 3.45
N ILE A 41 -11.97 12.28 2.84
CA ILE A 41 -11.17 13.48 2.51
C ILE A 41 -11.96 14.42 1.59
N GLY A 42 -12.62 13.91 0.56
CA GLY A 42 -13.49 14.72 -0.31
C GLY A 42 -14.60 15.44 0.46
N ILE A 43 -15.24 14.75 1.42
CA ILE A 43 -16.22 15.35 2.33
C ILE A 43 -15.60 16.46 3.17
N LEU A 44 -14.42 16.23 3.77
CA LEU A 44 -13.72 17.25 4.56
C LEU A 44 -13.34 18.48 3.72
N ILE A 45 -12.92 18.29 2.47
CA ILE A 45 -12.62 19.40 1.54
C ILE A 45 -13.88 20.22 1.25
N SER A 46 -15.03 19.56 1.01
CA SER A 46 -16.31 20.27 0.85
C SER A 46 -16.74 21.07 2.09
N ARG A 47 -16.16 20.75 3.26
CA ARG A 47 -16.35 21.45 4.54
C ARG A 47 -15.24 22.44 4.88
N GLY A 48 -14.27 22.64 3.98
CA GLY A 48 -13.25 23.68 4.07
C GLY A 48 -11.81 23.20 4.32
N LEU A 49 -11.56 21.89 4.45
CA LEU A 49 -10.19 21.36 4.53
C LEU A 49 -9.41 21.72 3.25
N LYS A 50 -8.18 22.22 3.39
CA LYS A 50 -7.31 22.58 2.27
C LYS A 50 -6.11 21.67 2.23
N ILE A 51 -5.96 20.88 1.16
CA ILE A 51 -4.79 20.03 0.93
C ILE A 51 -4.40 20.00 -0.54
N LYS A 52 -3.22 19.45 -0.84
CA LYS A 52 -2.87 18.94 -2.16
C LYS A 52 -2.58 17.45 -2.06
N ALA A 53 -2.99 16.67 -3.05
CA ALA A 53 -2.91 15.22 -3.01
C ALA A 53 -1.93 14.64 -4.04
N VAL A 54 -1.21 13.59 -3.66
CA VAL A 54 -0.38 12.78 -4.55
C VAL A 54 -0.98 11.36 -4.62
N PRO A 55 -1.61 10.96 -5.75
CA PRO A 55 -2.20 9.64 -5.88
C PRO A 55 -1.15 8.54 -6.13
N THR A 56 -1.42 7.33 -5.64
CA THR A 56 -0.57 6.15 -5.84
C THR A 56 -0.95 5.29 -7.05
N SER A 57 -2.04 5.61 -7.75
CA SER A 57 -2.46 4.92 -8.98
C SER A 57 -3.33 5.81 -9.85
N THR A 58 -3.49 5.44 -11.12
CA THR A 58 -4.46 6.05 -12.04
C THR A 58 -5.88 5.96 -11.48
N LYS A 59 -6.24 4.81 -10.88
CA LYS A 59 -7.54 4.60 -10.23
C LYS A 59 -7.77 5.58 -9.09
N THR A 60 -6.79 5.74 -8.20
CA THR A 60 -6.85 6.71 -7.09
C THR A 60 -6.90 8.15 -7.59
N SER A 61 -6.13 8.49 -8.62
CA SER A 61 -6.15 9.81 -9.26
C SER A 61 -7.54 10.15 -9.81
N ASN A 62 -8.18 9.22 -10.50
CA ASN A 62 -9.52 9.42 -11.06
C ASN A 62 -10.58 9.60 -9.95
N LEU A 63 -10.52 8.80 -8.89
CA LEU A 63 -11.41 8.95 -7.75
C LEU A 63 -11.23 10.32 -7.07
N ALA A 64 -9.99 10.71 -6.80
CA ALA A 64 -9.68 12.00 -6.19
C ALA A 64 -10.20 13.18 -7.03
N LYS A 65 -10.03 13.14 -8.36
CA LYS A 65 -10.58 14.15 -9.28
C LYS A 65 -12.10 14.22 -9.22
N SER A 66 -12.78 13.07 -9.19
CA SER A 66 -14.26 13.02 -9.13
C SER A 66 -14.83 13.63 -7.84
N LEU A 67 -14.01 13.71 -6.79
CA LEU A 67 -14.35 14.30 -5.49
C LEU A 67 -13.80 15.72 -5.30
N ASN A 68 -13.30 16.35 -6.38
CA ASN A 68 -12.69 17.69 -6.36
C ASN A 68 -11.48 17.83 -5.41
N ILE A 69 -10.75 16.73 -5.16
CA ILE A 69 -9.51 16.77 -4.38
C ILE A 69 -8.40 17.34 -5.28
N PRO A 70 -7.73 18.46 -4.91
CA PRO A 70 -6.65 19.03 -5.71
C PRO A 70 -5.45 18.09 -5.79
N ILE A 71 -5.03 17.72 -7.00
CA ILE A 71 -3.88 16.84 -7.23
C ILE A 71 -2.64 17.67 -7.58
N ILE A 72 -1.48 17.23 -7.10
CA ILE A 72 -0.16 17.73 -7.48
C ILE A 72 0.71 16.58 -8.00
N ASP A 73 1.56 16.88 -8.98
CA ASP A 73 2.53 15.92 -9.51
C ASP A 73 3.61 15.63 -8.44
N ILE A 74 3.94 14.35 -8.25
CA ILE A 74 4.95 13.93 -7.26
C ILE A 74 6.33 14.55 -7.52
N ASN A 75 6.66 14.86 -8.78
CA ASN A 75 7.92 15.50 -9.18
C ASN A 75 8.00 16.97 -8.76
N GLN A 76 6.85 17.61 -8.47
CA GLN A 76 6.79 18.99 -7.96
C GLN A 76 6.83 19.05 -6.43
N VAL A 77 6.81 17.88 -5.77
CA VAL A 77 6.79 17.77 -4.33
C VAL A 77 8.19 17.38 -3.86
N THR A 78 8.72 18.04 -2.84
CA THR A 78 9.95 17.57 -2.17
C THR A 78 9.64 16.48 -1.15
N THR A 79 8.62 16.73 -0.31
CA THR A 79 8.22 15.83 0.78
C THR A 79 6.69 15.80 0.89
N ILE A 80 6.14 14.62 1.18
CA ILE A 80 4.72 14.41 1.48
C ILE A 80 4.54 14.45 3.00
N ASP A 81 3.58 15.20 3.52
CA ASP A 81 3.44 15.35 4.98
C ASP A 81 2.83 14.12 5.65
N ILE A 82 1.86 13.50 4.97
CA ILE A 82 1.17 12.31 5.46
C ILE A 82 0.67 11.49 4.27
N THR A 83 0.83 10.17 4.32
CA THR A 83 0.20 9.23 3.39
C THR A 83 -0.75 8.33 4.16
N ILE A 84 -1.94 8.12 3.60
CA ILE A 84 -2.90 7.13 4.08
C ILE A 84 -3.06 6.05 3.01
N ASP A 85 -2.79 4.80 3.35
CA ASP A 85 -2.84 3.69 2.39
C ASP A 85 -3.33 2.38 3.02
N GLY A 86 -3.80 1.45 2.19
CA GLY A 86 -4.21 0.11 2.61
C GLY A 86 -3.05 -0.88 2.68
N THR A 87 -3.33 -2.09 3.18
CA THR A 87 -2.39 -3.21 3.14
C THR A 87 -3.09 -4.54 2.85
N ASP A 88 -2.34 -5.50 2.32
CA ASP A 88 -2.81 -6.88 2.16
C ASP A 88 -2.54 -7.71 3.41
N GLU A 89 -1.42 -7.44 4.09
CA GLU A 89 -1.08 -7.98 5.42
C GLU A 89 -0.31 -6.97 6.27
N PHE A 90 -0.38 -7.11 7.59
CA PHE A 90 0.54 -6.45 8.50
C PHE A 90 0.82 -7.25 9.78
N THR A 91 2.01 -7.07 10.35
CA THR A 91 2.43 -7.66 11.64
C THR A 91 2.38 -6.65 12.79
N ASN A 92 2.63 -7.11 14.03
CA ASN A 92 2.74 -6.23 15.20
C ASN A 92 3.90 -5.21 15.10
N ASP A 93 4.95 -5.53 14.34
CA ASP A 93 6.09 -4.64 14.12
C ASP A 93 5.86 -3.69 12.91
N LEU A 94 4.67 -3.72 12.33
CA LEU A 94 4.23 -2.92 11.18
C LEU A 94 4.95 -3.24 9.87
N ASP A 95 5.50 -4.45 9.74
CA ASP A 95 5.91 -4.97 8.44
C ASP A 95 4.68 -5.34 7.62
N LEU A 96 4.70 -4.98 6.32
CA LEU A 96 3.53 -5.11 5.46
C LEU A 96 3.81 -5.94 4.21
N ILE A 97 2.78 -6.64 3.74
CA ILE A 97 2.65 -7.03 2.33
C ILE A 97 1.60 -6.10 1.69
N LYS A 98 1.97 -5.49 0.57
CA LYS A 98 1.12 -4.66 -0.30
C LYS A 98 1.23 -5.11 -1.75
N GLY A 99 0.32 -4.61 -2.59
CA GLY A 99 0.38 -4.77 -4.03
C GLY A 99 -0.70 -5.67 -4.63
N GLY A 100 -1.62 -6.20 -3.84
CA GLY A 100 -2.76 -6.97 -4.34
C GLY A 100 -3.62 -6.21 -5.36
N GLY A 101 -3.63 -4.88 -5.27
CA GLY A 101 -4.27 -3.99 -6.24
C GLY A 101 -3.43 -3.60 -7.46
N GLY A 102 -2.15 -4.00 -7.51
CA GLY A 102 -1.25 -3.74 -8.64
C GLY A 102 -0.53 -2.39 -8.66
N ALA A 103 -0.58 -1.62 -7.56
CA ALA A 103 0.00 -0.28 -7.46
C ALA A 103 1.29 -0.20 -6.60
N LEU A 104 1.87 -1.35 -6.23
CA LEU A 104 2.90 -1.48 -5.19
C LEU A 104 4.10 -0.54 -5.38
N TYR A 105 4.56 -0.35 -6.62
CA TYR A 105 5.76 0.43 -6.87
C TYR A 105 5.52 1.91 -6.59
N GLN A 106 4.43 2.47 -7.15
CA GLN A 106 4.07 3.86 -6.91
C GLN A 106 3.65 4.11 -5.45
N GLU A 107 2.95 3.15 -4.82
CA GLU A 107 2.66 3.16 -3.38
C GLU A 107 3.95 3.30 -2.56
N LYS A 108 5.00 2.53 -2.89
CA LYS A 108 6.28 2.56 -2.17
C LYS A 108 7.03 3.87 -2.35
N ILE A 109 7.00 4.45 -3.56
CA ILE A 109 7.61 5.77 -3.82
C ILE A 109 6.93 6.85 -2.97
N VAL A 110 5.59 6.90 -2.98
CA VAL A 110 4.82 7.85 -2.19
C VAL A 110 5.07 7.67 -0.69
N ALA A 111 5.02 6.43 -0.21
CA ALA A 111 5.33 6.08 1.18
C ALA A 111 6.74 6.55 1.59
N SER A 112 7.76 6.26 0.79
CA SER A 112 9.15 6.63 1.09
C SER A 112 9.40 8.14 1.08
N LYS A 113 8.57 8.90 0.37
CA LYS A 113 8.63 10.38 0.33
C LYS A 113 7.82 11.03 1.46
N SER A 114 7.15 10.23 2.30
CA SER A 114 6.25 10.71 3.34
C SER A 114 6.96 10.90 4.68
N LYS A 115 6.61 11.98 5.40
CA LYS A 115 7.03 12.16 6.81
C LYS A 115 6.26 11.25 7.76
N LYS A 116 5.02 10.91 7.39
CA LYS A 116 4.14 10.02 8.15
C LYS A 116 3.42 9.07 7.20
N LEU A 117 3.52 7.78 7.45
CA LEU A 117 2.75 6.75 6.75
C LEU A 117 1.77 6.10 7.74
N ILE A 118 0.49 6.33 7.49
CA ILE A 118 -0.62 5.67 8.21
C ILE A 118 -1.20 4.60 7.31
N ILE A 119 -1.16 3.36 7.78
CA ILE A 119 -1.80 2.23 7.12
C ILE A 119 -3.18 2.02 7.72
N ILE A 120 -4.19 1.78 6.88
CA ILE A 120 -5.55 1.46 7.28
C ILE A 120 -5.94 0.06 6.83
N ALA A 121 -6.56 -0.70 7.73
CA ALA A 121 -6.87 -2.10 7.48
C ALA A 121 -8.16 -2.55 8.18
N ASP A 122 -8.80 -3.58 7.64
CA ASP A 122 -9.76 -4.38 8.38
C ASP A 122 -9.06 -5.49 9.18
N SER A 123 -9.79 -6.13 10.10
CA SER A 123 -9.24 -7.10 11.04
C SER A 123 -8.64 -8.34 10.38
N SER A 124 -9.05 -8.67 9.14
CA SER A 124 -8.54 -9.84 8.42
C SER A 124 -7.11 -9.70 7.92
N LYS A 125 -6.57 -8.47 7.91
CA LYS A 125 -5.23 -8.14 7.40
C LYS A 125 -4.13 -8.35 8.44
N LYS A 126 -4.48 -8.44 9.72
CA LYS A 126 -3.50 -8.68 10.76
C LYS A 126 -3.04 -10.14 10.71
N VAL A 127 -1.73 -10.34 10.68
CA VAL A 127 -1.09 -11.65 10.79
C VAL A 127 0.01 -11.61 11.85
N ASP A 128 0.41 -12.78 12.35
CA ASP A 128 1.55 -12.88 13.27
C ASP A 128 2.87 -12.92 12.50
N ILE A 129 2.88 -13.60 11.34
CA ILE A 129 4.01 -13.70 10.41
C ILE A 129 3.46 -13.45 9.01
N LEU A 130 4.18 -12.65 8.21
CA LEU A 130 3.82 -12.37 6.81
C LEU A 130 3.86 -13.64 5.95
N GLY A 131 3.10 -13.64 4.86
CA GLY A 131 3.20 -14.65 3.79
C GLY A 131 1.96 -15.52 3.63
N LYS A 132 0.84 -15.21 4.30
CA LYS A 132 -0.45 -15.84 3.97
C LYS A 132 -1.00 -15.29 2.64
N PHE A 133 -0.65 -14.06 2.29
CA PHE A 133 -0.88 -13.43 1.00
C PHE A 133 0.37 -13.59 0.12
N LYS A 134 0.19 -14.02 -1.15
CA LYS A 134 1.29 -14.11 -2.12
C LYS A 134 1.92 -12.74 -2.32
N LEU A 135 3.23 -12.65 -2.16
CA LEU A 135 3.99 -11.41 -2.30
C LEU A 135 3.99 -10.93 -3.75
N PRO A 136 3.41 -9.76 -4.05
CA PRO A 136 3.46 -9.19 -5.40
C PRO A 136 4.85 -8.64 -5.70
N ILE A 137 5.40 -8.95 -6.87
CA ILE A 137 6.71 -8.49 -7.34
C ILE A 137 6.52 -7.90 -8.74
N GLU A 138 6.73 -6.59 -8.89
CA GLU A 138 6.66 -5.90 -10.17
C GLU A 138 7.97 -6.08 -10.93
N ILE A 139 7.88 -6.49 -12.20
CA ILE A 139 9.01 -6.86 -13.04
C ILE A 139 8.94 -6.20 -14.42
N GLU A 140 10.10 -5.94 -15.01
CA GLU A 140 10.21 -5.56 -16.41
C GLU A 140 9.70 -6.71 -17.30
N ILE A 141 8.95 -6.38 -18.37
CA ILE A 141 8.19 -7.33 -19.19
C ILE A 141 9.08 -8.45 -19.78
N ASN A 142 10.30 -8.13 -20.20
CA ASN A 142 11.22 -9.07 -20.83
C ASN A 142 12.06 -9.88 -19.82
N SER A 143 11.85 -9.68 -18.52
CA SER A 143 12.64 -10.31 -17.45
C SER A 143 11.98 -11.52 -16.77
N PHE A 144 10.75 -11.90 -17.17
CA PHE A 144 9.94 -12.89 -16.45
C PHE A 144 10.65 -14.21 -16.12
N ASP A 145 11.20 -14.91 -17.12
CA ASP A 145 11.87 -16.20 -16.90
C ASP A 145 13.13 -16.07 -16.02
N TYR A 146 13.88 -14.97 -16.20
CA TYR A 146 15.06 -14.67 -15.38
C TYR A 146 14.68 -14.45 -13.92
N VAL A 147 13.69 -13.58 -13.66
CA VAL A 147 13.24 -13.27 -12.30
C VAL A 147 12.63 -14.51 -11.64
N LEU A 148 11.82 -15.28 -12.37
CA LEU A 148 11.20 -16.49 -11.83
C LEU A 148 12.25 -17.52 -11.36
N LYS A 149 13.32 -17.73 -12.14
CA LYS A 149 14.43 -18.60 -11.74
C LYS A 149 15.12 -18.12 -10.46
N HIS A 150 15.30 -16.82 -10.30
CA HIS A 150 15.86 -16.25 -9.07
C HIS A 150 14.92 -16.42 -7.88
N ILE A 151 13.62 -16.18 -8.05
CA ILE A 151 12.60 -16.43 -7.02
C ILE A 151 12.65 -17.89 -6.56
N ILE A 152 12.73 -18.85 -7.49
CA ILE A 152 12.89 -20.28 -7.16
C ILE A 152 14.17 -20.54 -6.37
N ALA A 153 15.30 -19.94 -6.78
CA ALA A 153 16.58 -20.11 -6.11
C ALA A 153 16.59 -19.58 -4.66
N ILE A 154 15.71 -18.64 -4.32
CA ILE A 154 15.52 -18.14 -2.95
C ILE A 154 14.29 -18.74 -2.26
N ASN A 155 13.87 -19.94 -2.68
CA ASN A 155 12.79 -20.75 -2.11
C ASN A 155 11.37 -20.16 -2.28
N GLY A 156 11.14 -19.36 -3.30
CA GLY A 156 9.80 -18.90 -3.69
C GLY A 156 9.22 -19.69 -4.87
N VAL A 157 7.91 -19.61 -5.04
CA VAL A 157 7.22 -20.08 -6.25
C VAL A 157 6.33 -18.95 -6.75
N GLY A 158 6.51 -18.54 -8.01
CA GLY A 158 5.81 -17.39 -8.58
C GLY A 158 5.01 -17.74 -9.83
N GLU A 159 3.91 -17.03 -10.02
CA GLU A 159 3.14 -17.04 -11.27
C GLU A 159 2.91 -15.62 -11.75
N ILE A 160 2.85 -15.41 -13.07
CA ILE A 160 2.49 -14.11 -13.62
C ILE A 160 1.04 -13.80 -13.27
N ARG A 161 0.79 -12.60 -12.74
CA ARG A 161 -0.57 -12.13 -12.45
C ARG A 161 -1.33 -11.98 -13.76
N LEU A 162 -2.52 -12.56 -13.83
CA LEU A 162 -3.38 -12.49 -15.01
C LEU A 162 -4.51 -11.45 -14.82
N ALA A 163 -4.81 -10.77 -15.91
CA ALA A 163 -6.02 -10.00 -16.17
C ALA A 163 -6.88 -10.74 -17.21
N PRO A 164 -8.14 -10.33 -17.47
CA PRO A 164 -9.02 -11.02 -18.43
C PRO A 164 -8.45 -11.17 -19.85
N THR A 165 -7.52 -10.31 -20.26
CA THR A 165 -6.94 -10.26 -21.61
C THR A 165 -5.49 -10.75 -21.70
N GLY A 166 -4.93 -11.34 -20.63
CA GLY A 166 -3.53 -11.76 -20.59
C GLY A 166 -2.82 -11.29 -19.32
N PRO A 167 -1.48 -11.13 -19.33
CA PRO A 167 -0.74 -10.60 -18.18
C PRO A 167 -1.29 -9.26 -17.69
N TYR A 168 -1.43 -9.11 -16.37
CA TYR A 168 -1.76 -7.84 -15.75
C TYR A 168 -0.63 -6.84 -15.98
N THR A 169 -0.99 -5.65 -16.47
CA THR A 169 -0.04 -4.56 -16.70
C THR A 169 -0.27 -3.46 -15.65
N THR A 170 0.79 -3.05 -14.95
CA THR A 170 0.74 -1.98 -13.94
C THR A 170 0.60 -0.61 -14.60
N ASP A 171 0.31 0.43 -13.81
CA ASP A 171 0.33 1.83 -14.28
C ASP A 171 1.69 2.24 -14.89
N GLN A 172 2.78 1.54 -14.54
CA GLN A 172 4.12 1.78 -15.06
C GLN A 172 4.45 0.96 -16.32
N GLY A 173 3.49 0.18 -16.83
CA GLY A 173 3.71 -0.66 -18.00
C GLY A 173 4.48 -1.95 -17.72
N ASN A 174 4.56 -2.38 -16.47
CA ASN A 174 5.29 -3.59 -16.05
C ASN A 174 4.33 -4.75 -15.76
N TYR A 175 4.89 -5.95 -15.55
CA TYR A 175 4.14 -7.12 -15.09
C TYR A 175 4.32 -7.37 -13.60
N ILE A 176 3.45 -8.21 -13.03
CA ILE A 176 3.56 -8.65 -11.63
C ILE A 176 3.70 -10.17 -11.58
N ILE A 177 4.64 -10.67 -10.79
CA ILE A 177 4.67 -12.05 -10.30
C ILE A 177 4.04 -12.06 -8.91
N ASP A 178 3.07 -12.94 -8.69
CA ASP A 178 2.56 -13.24 -7.35
C ASP A 178 3.31 -14.45 -6.78
N ALA A 179 4.23 -14.18 -5.84
CA ALA A 179 5.17 -15.16 -5.32
C ALA A 179 4.77 -15.66 -3.93
N ASP A 180 4.69 -16.98 -3.77
CA ASP A 180 4.54 -17.66 -2.49
C ASP A 180 5.92 -18.03 -1.93
N PHE A 181 6.23 -17.54 -0.74
CA PHE A 181 7.45 -17.85 0.02
C PHE A 181 7.14 -18.64 1.30
N GLY A 182 5.90 -19.11 1.47
CA GLY A 182 5.38 -19.59 2.74
C GLY A 182 5.39 -18.49 3.80
N LEU A 183 5.60 -18.87 5.06
CA LEU A 183 5.75 -17.90 6.15
C LEU A 183 7.12 -17.21 6.08
N ILE A 184 7.11 -15.89 6.00
CA ILE A 184 8.29 -15.05 5.80
C ILE A 184 8.85 -14.64 7.17
N ASN A 185 9.74 -15.48 7.71
CA ASN A 185 10.35 -15.24 9.03
C ASN A 185 11.33 -14.05 9.05
N ASN A 186 11.98 -13.73 7.92
CA ASN A 186 12.93 -12.62 7.81
C ASN A 186 12.58 -11.72 6.61
N PRO A 187 11.55 -10.86 6.75
CA PRO A 187 11.09 -10.02 5.64
C PRO A 187 12.14 -8.96 5.23
N ILE A 188 13.01 -8.52 6.15
CA ILE A 188 14.13 -7.62 5.85
C ILE A 188 15.12 -8.29 4.88
N GLU A 189 15.51 -9.53 5.15
CA GLU A 189 16.46 -10.26 4.29
C GLU A 189 15.85 -10.59 2.93
N LEU A 190 14.59 -11.03 2.89
CA LEU A 190 13.89 -11.30 1.64
C LEU A 190 13.76 -10.02 0.79
N SER A 191 13.37 -8.90 1.41
CA SER A 191 13.32 -7.58 0.76
C SER A 191 14.66 -7.19 0.12
N LYS A 192 15.78 -7.39 0.83
CA LYS A 192 17.13 -7.11 0.31
C LYS A 192 17.50 -8.00 -0.88
N LYS A 193 17.25 -9.31 -0.77
CA LYS A 193 17.53 -10.27 -1.85
C LYS A 193 16.74 -9.92 -3.12
N LEU A 194 15.44 -9.65 -2.98
CA LEU A 194 14.58 -9.26 -4.10
C LEU A 194 15.06 -7.96 -4.76
N SER A 195 15.44 -6.97 -3.96
CA SER A 195 15.95 -5.69 -4.47
C SER A 195 17.27 -5.80 -5.25
N GLN A 196 17.97 -6.93 -5.17
CA GLN A 196 19.24 -7.18 -5.87
C GLN A 196 19.08 -7.93 -7.18
N ILE A 197 17.87 -8.43 -7.51
CA ILE A 197 17.64 -9.20 -8.74
C ILE A 197 17.32 -8.21 -9.87
N GLU A 198 18.12 -8.22 -10.94
CA GLU A 198 17.84 -7.41 -12.12
C GLU A 198 16.49 -7.78 -12.76
N GLY A 199 15.80 -6.78 -13.30
CA GLY A 199 14.45 -6.96 -13.85
C GLY A 199 13.34 -6.84 -12.81
N ILE A 200 13.63 -6.96 -11.51
CA ILE A 200 12.67 -6.54 -10.48
C ILE A 200 12.65 -5.01 -10.40
N ILE A 201 11.47 -4.44 -10.63
CA ILE A 201 11.21 -3.00 -10.48
C ILE A 201 10.89 -2.68 -9.02
N GLY A 202 10.08 -3.52 -8.37
CA GLY A 202 9.73 -3.40 -6.96
C GLY A 202 9.03 -4.63 -6.42
N HIS A 203 8.85 -4.70 -5.11
CA HIS A 203 8.15 -5.80 -4.44
C HIS A 203 7.23 -5.31 -3.32
N GLY A 204 6.27 -6.14 -2.95
CA GLY A 204 5.20 -5.82 -2.00
C GLY A 204 5.60 -5.77 -0.53
N LEU A 205 6.84 -6.11 -0.16
CA LEU A 205 7.33 -5.96 1.22
C LEU A 205 7.62 -4.49 1.54
N PHE A 206 6.88 -3.91 2.48
CA PHE A 206 7.09 -2.55 2.98
C PHE A 206 7.54 -2.67 4.43
N ILE A 207 8.84 -2.52 4.64
CA ILE A 207 9.54 -2.87 5.89
C ILE A 207 10.13 -1.59 6.48
N ASN A 208 9.90 -1.34 7.76
CA ASN A 208 10.31 -0.10 8.45
C ASN A 208 9.83 1.18 7.76
N LEU A 209 8.64 1.15 7.14
CA LEU A 209 8.05 2.32 6.45
C LEU A 209 6.83 2.89 7.17
N ALA A 210 6.01 2.06 7.81
CA ALA A 210 4.79 2.50 8.46
C ALA A 210 5.07 3.05 9.86
N ASP A 211 4.59 4.25 10.16
CA ASP A 211 4.62 4.80 11.51
C ASP A 211 3.46 4.24 12.36
N ARG A 212 2.35 3.92 11.71
CA ARG A 212 1.11 3.51 12.36
C ARG A 212 0.26 2.61 11.46
N VAL A 213 -0.39 1.62 12.06
CA VAL A 213 -1.54 0.92 11.47
C VAL A 213 -2.78 1.23 12.32
N ILE A 214 -3.85 1.70 11.67
CA ILE A 214 -5.17 1.85 12.26
C ILE A 214 -6.05 0.75 11.69
N MET A 215 -6.43 -0.19 12.54
CA MET A 215 -7.24 -1.34 12.16
C MET A 215 -8.66 -1.17 12.68
N GLY A 216 -9.67 -1.33 11.81
CA GLY A 216 -11.04 -1.47 12.25
C GLY A 216 -11.24 -2.81 12.94
N TYR A 217 -11.91 -2.82 14.08
CA TYR A 217 -12.20 -4.04 14.83
C TYR A 217 -13.57 -3.95 15.47
N ASN A 218 -14.50 -4.75 14.96
CA ASN A 218 -15.92 -4.62 15.29
C ASN A 218 -16.42 -3.19 15.04
N ASP A 219 -16.94 -2.53 16.09
CA ASP A 219 -17.47 -1.17 16.09
C ASP A 219 -16.44 -0.10 16.54
N SER A 220 -15.17 -0.48 16.63
CA SER A 220 -14.09 0.37 17.13
C SER A 220 -12.86 0.34 16.22
N THR A 221 -11.79 1.04 16.62
CA THR A 221 -10.47 0.94 15.98
C THR A 221 -9.39 0.57 16.99
N ILE A 222 -8.41 -0.20 16.54
CA ILE A 222 -7.19 -0.53 17.27
C ILE A 222 -6.02 0.13 16.53
N THR A 223 -5.19 0.85 17.27
CA THR A 223 -4.02 1.53 16.70
C THR A 223 -2.73 0.85 17.15
N TYR A 224 -1.90 0.49 16.17
CA TYR A 224 -0.54 0.01 16.36
C TYR A 224 0.43 1.10 15.94
N ILE A 225 1.47 1.38 16.74
CA ILE A 225 2.43 2.46 16.51
C ILE A 225 3.83 1.85 16.49
N HIS A 226 4.64 2.24 15.50
CA HIS A 226 6.02 1.79 15.43
C HIS A 226 6.81 2.34 16.63
N LYS A 227 7.59 1.49 17.30
CA LYS A 227 8.23 1.79 18.61
C LYS A 227 9.16 3.02 18.59
N SER A 228 9.64 3.45 17.42
CA SER A 228 10.48 4.64 17.27
C SER A 228 9.71 5.95 17.06
N SER A 229 8.37 5.90 16.95
CA SER A 229 7.52 7.06 16.60
C SER A 229 6.91 7.76 17.81
N SER A 230 7.32 7.36 19.02
CA SER A 230 6.90 7.97 20.29
C SER A 230 7.89 9.06 20.71
N LEU A 231 8.01 10.11 19.90
CA LEU A 231 8.66 11.38 20.24
C LEU A 231 7.82 12.56 19.74
#